data_AF-A0A3R7I879-F1
#
_entry.id   AF-A0A3R7I879-F1
#
_cell.length_a   1.000
_cell.length_b   1.000
_cell.length_c   1.000
_cell.angle_alpha   90.00
_cell.angle_beta   90.00
_cell.angle_gamma   90.00
#
_symmetry.space_group_name_H-M   'P 1'
#
loop_
_entity.id
_entity.type
_entity.pdbx_description
1 polymer ?
#
loop_
_entity_poly.entity_id
_entity_poly.type
_entity_poly.pdbx_seq_one_letter_code
_entity_poly.pdbx_strand_id
1 'polypeptide(L)' 'MREPLCGFLSAFCGASAFVGPLEALVASLIGILFETLPSPIDDNVTVPLSSGAALTILQGFM' A
#
# COMPACT_ATOMS: atom_id res chain seq x y z
N MET A 1 5.64 1.06 11.69
CA MET A 1 5.22 2.16 12.60
C MET A 1 3.83 1.76 13.09
N ARG A 2 3.57 1.50 14.38
CA ARG A 2 2.29 0.87 14.83
C ARG A 2 1.04 1.78 14.74
N GLU A 3 1.12 2.91 14.03
CA GLU A 3 0.05 3.88 13.88
C GLU A 3 -0.49 3.86 12.44
N PRO A 4 -1.53 3.04 12.15
CA PRO A 4 -2.00 2.79 10.78
C PRO A 4 -2.50 4.06 10.07
N LEU A 5 -2.96 5.06 10.81
CA LEU A 5 -3.43 6.32 10.23
C LEU A 5 -2.30 7.17 9.64
N CYS A 6 -1.20 7.33 10.38
CA CYS A 6 -0.03 8.09 9.91
C CYS A 6 0.67 7.36 8.77
N GLY A 7 0.78 6.03 8.87
CA GLY A 7 1.29 5.18 7.79
C GLY A 7 0.43 5.32 6.53
N PHE A 8 -0.89 5.23 6.65
CA PHE A 8 -1.82 5.38 5.54
C PHE A 8 -1.70 6.74 4.87
N LEU A 9 -1.73 7.84 5.65
CA LEU A 9 -1.67 9.19 5.09
C LEU A 9 -0.33 9.48 4.39
N SER A 10 0.79 9.02 4.98
CA SER A 10 2.11 9.18 4.35
C SER A 10 2.26 8.34 3.09
N ALA A 11 1.81 7.07 3.12
CA ALA A 11 1.81 6.19 1.96
C ALA A 11 0.90 6.70 0.84
N PHE A 12 -0.29 7.20 1.18
CA PHE A 12 -1.22 7.80 0.22
C PHE A 12 -0.63 9.05 -0.42
N CYS A 13 -0.04 9.95 0.38
CA CYS A 13 0.58 11.17 -0.14
C CYS A 13 1.78 10.86 -1.04
N GLY A 14 2.63 9.90 -0.64
CA GLY A 14 3.74 9.42 -1.47
C GLY A 14 3.28 8.76 -2.76
N ALA A 15 2.31 7.85 -2.70
CA ALA A 15 1.79 7.15 -3.87
C ALA A 15 1.06 8.08 -4.85
N SER A 16 0.32 9.08 -4.35
CA SER A 16 -0.38 10.08 -5.17
C SER A 16 0.55 10.91 -6.06
N ALA A 17 1.86 10.93 -5.78
CA ALA A 17 2.84 11.58 -6.65
C ALA A 17 3.18 10.77 -7.91
N PHE A 18 2.88 9.47 -7.93
CA PHE A 18 3.28 8.55 -9.00
C PHE A 18 2.10 7.91 -9.74
N VAL A 19 0.96 7.72 -9.07
CA VAL A 19 -0.24 7.06 -9.63
C VAL A 19 -1.49 7.92 -9.41
N GLY A 20 -2.60 7.58 -10.08
CA GLY A 20 -3.87 8.27 -9.91
C GLY A 20 -4.39 8.19 -8.46
N PRO A 21 -5.28 9.12 -8.04
CA PRO A 21 -5.74 9.20 -6.66
C PRO A 21 -6.46 7.92 -6.18
N LEU A 22 -7.19 7.24 -7.09
CA LEU A 22 -7.88 5.98 -6.76
C LEU A 22 -6.88 4.81 -6.59
N GLU A 23 -5.85 4.78 -7.43
CA GLU A 23 -4.76 3.80 -7.35
C GLU A 23 -3.94 3.99 -6.07
N ALA A 24 -3.59 5.24 -5.76
CA ALA A 24 -2.87 5.61 -4.54
C ALA A 24 -3.66 5.21 -3.28
N LEU A 25 -4.98 5.39 -3.30
CA LEU A 25 -5.87 4.97 -2.21
C LEU A 25 -5.81 3.45 -2.00
N VAL A 26 -5.93 2.68 -3.07
CA VAL A 26 -5.90 1.21 -3.02
C VAL A 26 -4.52 0.71 -2.57
N ALA A 27 -3.44 1.26 -3.13
CA ALA A 27 -2.07 0.87 -2.79
C ALA A 27 -1.72 1.15 -1.32
N SER A 28 -2.07 2.33 -0.81
CA SER A 28 -1.82 2.73 0.57
C SER A 28 -2.66 1.94 1.57
N LEU A 29 -3.92 1.62 1.24
CA LEU A 29 -4.78 0.79 2.08
C LEU A 29 -4.23 -0.64 2.19
N ILE A 30 -3.85 -1.26 1.07
CA ILE A 30 -3.29 -2.62 1.05
C ILE A 30 -1.96 -2.68 1.78
N GLY A 31 -1.08 -1.70 1.56
CA GLY A 31 0.23 -1.66 2.21
C GLY A 31 0.13 -1.61 3.74
N ILE A 32 -0.76 -0.76 4.27
CA ILE A 32 -1.00 -0.68 5.71
C ILE A 32 -1.70 -1.92 6.25
N LEU A 33 -2.61 -2.53 5.49
CA LEU A 33 -3.20 -3.81 5.89
C LEU A 33 -2.08 -4.83 6.14
N PHE A 34 -1.19 -5.03 5.18
CA PHE A 34 -0.09 -6.00 5.30
C PHE A 34 0.96 -5.63 6.34
N GLU A 35 1.24 -4.34 6.57
CA GLU A 35 2.10 -3.89 7.68
C GLU A 35 1.50 -4.23 9.06
N THR A 36 0.17 -4.23 9.18
CA THR A 36 -0.50 -4.56 10.45
C THR A 36 -0.70 -6.06 10.68
N LEU A 37 -0.50 -6.89 9.66
CA LEU A 37 -0.61 -8.34 9.81
C LEU A 37 0.58 -8.85 10.63
N PRO A 38 0.36 -9.75 11.61
CA PRO A 38 1.44 -10.45 12.28
C PRO A 38 2.01 -11.50 11.33
N SER A 39 2.87 -11.06 10.40
CA SER A 39 3.58 -11.89 9.44
C SER A 39 5.01 -12.15 9.92
N PRO A 40 5.55 -13.37 9.73
CA PRO A 40 6.98 -13.62 9.96
C PRO A 40 7.87 -13.03 8.85
N ILE A 41 7.28 -12.51 7.77
CA ILE A 41 7.99 -11.92 6.62
C ILE A 41 8.16 -10.42 6.86
N ASP A 42 9.35 -9.90 6.54
CA ASP A 42 9.71 -8.49 6.71
C ASP A 42 8.76 -7.54 5.96
N ASP A 43 8.37 -6.44 6.61
CA ASP A 43 7.44 -5.45 6.04
C ASP A 43 8.03 -4.73 4.83
N ASN A 44 9.36 -4.57 4.74
CA ASN A 44 10.00 -3.98 3.57
C ASN A 44 9.87 -4.85 2.32
N VAL A 45 9.50 -6.13 2.47
CA VAL A 45 9.17 -7.02 1.35
C VAL A 45 7.65 -7.09 1.18
N THR A 46 6.93 -7.34 2.27
CA THR A 46 5.49 -7.64 2.23
C THR A 46 4.67 -6.42 1.78
N VAL A 47 4.99 -5.22 2.28
CA VAL A 47 4.25 -3.98 1.97
C VAL A 47 4.39 -3.59 0.49
N PRO A 48 5.60 -3.39 -0.09
CA PRO A 48 5.70 -3.01 -1.48
C PRO A 48 5.20 -4.09 -2.45
N LEU A 49 5.37 -5.38 -2.11
CA LEU A 49 4.88 -6.47 -2.96
C LEU A 49 3.35 -6.51 -2.99
N SER A 50 2.69 -6.38 -1.83
CA SER A 50 1.22 -6.38 -1.75
C SER A 50 0.61 -5.13 -2.39
N SER A 51 1.15 -3.93 -2.11
CA SER A 51 0.72 -2.69 -2.76
C SER A 51 0.93 -2.72 -4.28
N GLY A 52 2.09 -3.20 -4.74
CA GLY A 52 2.40 -3.33 -6.17
C GLY A 52 1.53 -4.36 -6.88
N ALA A 53 1.25 -5.50 -6.23
CA ALA A 53 0.32 -6.50 -6.75
C ALA A 53 -1.09 -5.94 -6.87
N ALA A 54 -1.57 -5.20 -5.86
CA ALA A 54 -2.88 -4.56 -5.90
C ALA A 54 -3.00 -3.55 -7.04
N LEU A 55 -1.97 -2.73 -7.27
CA LEU A 55 -1.91 -1.81 -8.40
C LEU A 55 -1.89 -2.54 -9.74
N THR A 56 -1.07 -3.58 -9.88
CA THR A 56 -0.97 -4.37 -11.12
C THR A 56 -2.31 -5.00 -11.48
N ILE A 57 -3.02 -5.55 -10.48
CA ILE A 57 -4.35 -6.12 -10.67
C ILE A 57 -5.32 -5.00 -11.06
N LEU A 58 -5.37 -3.90 -10.30
CA LEU A 58 -6.29 -2.79 -10.55
C LEU A 58 -6.11 -2.18 -11.94
N GLN A 59 -4.86 -1.95 -12.36
CA GLN A 59 -4.52 -1.44 -13.69
C GLN A 59 -4.81 -2.47 -14.79
N GLY A 60 -4.59 -3.76 -14.53
CA GLY A 60 -4.94 -4.82 -15.47
C GLY A 60 -6.44 -4.96 -15.72
N PHE A 61 -7.29 -4.42 -14.84
CA PHE A 61 -8.75 -4.42 -14.96
C PHE A 61 -9.35 -3.14 -15.58
N MET A 62 -8.56 -2.08 -15.78
CA MET A 62 -8.99 -0.78 -16.33
C MET A 62 -8.47 -0.57 -17.76
#